data_AF-A0A8J7W7H9-F1
#
_entry.id   AF-A0A8J7W7H9-F1
#
_cell.length_a   1.000
_cell.length_b   1.000
_cell.length_c   1.000
_cell.angle_alpha   90.00
_cell.angle_beta   90.00
_cell.angle_gamma   90.00
#
_symmetry.space_group_name_H-M   'P 1'
#
loop_
_entity.id
_entity.type
_entity.pdbx_description
1 polymer ?
#
loop_
_entity_poly.entity_id
_entity_poly.type
_entity_poly.pdbx_seq_one_letter_code
_entity_poly.pdbx_strand_id
1 'polypeptide(L)'
;MKSRDIAIVGILLAAGAIVRFMSLVIPGPIVANLVIAFYSLAILLVVPKVNEALGIGVIAGLISALISHSIFPPANLISEPVGAVVCILVFMIVKDRIKIGAPGISATVATLASGFTFVGVVVLLLLAAPGMLAKAVTLTGFVMAIVPIVVLTAFVNGIIVQMLYPSASRILER
;
A
#
# COMPACT_ATOMS: atom_id res chain seq x y z
N MET A 1 -14.31 -12.66 9.56
CA MET A 1 -14.48 -12.76 8.09
C MET A 1 -15.11 -14.10 7.69
N LYS A 2 -15.93 -14.15 6.62
CA LYS A 2 -16.40 -15.42 6.04
C LYS A 2 -15.31 -16.02 5.14
N SER A 3 -15.35 -17.32 4.86
CA SER A 3 -14.35 -18.01 4.03
C SER A 3 -14.18 -17.36 2.64
N ARG A 4 -15.28 -16.86 2.06
CA ARG A 4 -15.26 -16.11 0.79
C ARG A 4 -14.46 -14.82 0.85
N ASP A 5 -14.57 -14.08 1.95
CA ASP A 5 -13.87 -12.80 2.13
C ASP A 5 -12.36 -13.02 2.24
N ILE A 6 -11.95 -14.07 2.94
CA ILE A 6 -10.54 -14.48 3.07
C ILE A 6 -9.99 -14.87 1.69
N ALA A 7 -10.76 -15.61 0.89
CA ALA A 7 -10.37 -15.98 -0.47
C ALA A 7 -10.19 -14.75 -1.37
N ILE A 8 -11.11 -13.78 -1.33
CA ILE A 8 -11.01 -12.52 -2.10
C ILE A 8 -9.74 -11.77 -1.74
N VAL A 9 -9.47 -11.62 -0.44
CA VAL A 9 -8.25 -10.98 0.08
C VAL A 9 -7.01 -11.70 -0.42
N GLY A 10 -6.96 -13.03 -0.34
CA GLY A 10 -5.84 -13.84 -0.81
C GLY A 10 -5.58 -13.68 -2.31
N ILE A 11 -6.63 -13.75 -3.14
CA ILE A 11 -6.53 -13.60 -4.59
C ILE A 11 -6.02 -12.20 -4.97
N LEU A 12 -6.57 -11.16 -4.36
CA LEU A 12 -6.15 -9.79 -4.64
C LEU A 12 -4.71 -9.51 -4.17
N LEU A 13 -4.31 -10.03 -3.01
CA LEU A 13 -2.91 -9.92 -2.54
C LEU A 13 -1.95 -10.67 -3.47
N ALA A 14 -2.32 -11.86 -3.96
CA ALA A 14 -1.53 -12.60 -4.94
C ALA A 14 -1.41 -11.82 -6.27
N ALA A 15 -2.51 -11.24 -6.77
CA ALA A 15 -2.48 -10.38 -7.95
C ALA A 15 -1.56 -9.16 -7.73
N GLY A 16 -1.66 -8.51 -6.57
CA GLY A 16 -0.78 -7.41 -6.20
C GLY A 16 0.70 -7.81 -6.14
N ALA A 17 1.02 -9.00 -5.64
CA ALA A 17 2.37 -9.54 -5.62
C ALA A 17 2.92 -9.71 -7.04
N ILE A 18 2.13 -10.27 -7.95
CA ILE A 18 2.51 -10.46 -9.37
C ILE A 18 2.74 -9.11 -10.05
N VAL A 19 1.83 -8.14 -9.86
CA VAL A 19 1.96 -6.81 -10.45
C VAL A 19 3.19 -6.07 -9.91
N ARG A 20 3.47 -6.21 -8.61
CA ARG A 20 4.69 -5.68 -8.01
C ARG A 20 5.95 -6.34 -8.58
N PHE A 21 5.94 -7.66 -8.73
CA PHE A 21 7.04 -8.38 -9.37
C PHE A 21 7.29 -7.88 -10.80
N MET A 22 6.23 -7.69 -11.60
CA MET A 22 6.32 -7.11 -12.94
C MET A 22 6.84 -5.67 -12.92
N SER A 23 6.42 -4.87 -11.94
CA SER A 23 6.89 -3.48 -11.79
C SER A 23 8.37 -3.40 -11.44
N LEU A 24 8.95 -4.42 -10.80
CA LEU A 24 10.39 -4.48 -10.52
C LEU A 24 11.23 -4.76 -11.78
N VAL A 25 10.64 -5.35 -12.81
CA VAL A 25 11.33 -5.66 -14.09
C VAL A 25 11.56 -4.39 -14.93
N ILE A 26 10.77 -3.33 -14.70
CA ILE A 26 10.95 -2.03 -15.37
C ILE A 26 12.01 -1.23 -14.60
N PRO A 27 13.18 -0.93 -15.20
CA PRO A 27 14.26 -0.24 -14.49
C PRO A 27 13.86 1.21 -14.17
N GLY A 28 13.53 1.45 -12.89
CA GLY A 28 13.27 2.77 -12.32
C GLY A 28 13.97 2.91 -10.97
N PRO A 29 14.48 4.10 -10.59
CA PRO A 29 15.32 4.27 -9.40
C PRO A 29 14.69 3.84 -8.07
N ILE A 30 13.36 3.80 -7.95
CA ILE A 30 12.65 3.45 -6.72
C ILE A 30 11.31 2.80 -7.11
N VAL A 31 10.99 1.68 -6.46
CA VAL A 31 9.88 0.79 -6.82
C VAL A 31 8.56 1.33 -6.25
N ALA A 32 7.63 1.69 -7.14
CA ALA A 32 6.26 2.01 -6.74
C ALA A 32 5.58 0.79 -6.10
N ASN A 33 5.00 0.95 -4.90
CA ASN A 33 4.29 -0.15 -4.24
C ASN A 33 2.85 -0.26 -4.72
N LEU A 34 2.65 -1.05 -5.78
CA LEU A 34 1.33 -1.33 -6.34
C LEU A 34 0.52 -2.35 -5.53
N VAL A 35 1.13 -3.09 -4.58
CA VAL A 35 0.40 -4.01 -3.67
C VAL A 35 -0.64 -3.25 -2.86
N ILE A 36 -0.39 -1.96 -2.60
CA ILE A 36 -1.29 -1.05 -1.90
C ILE A 36 -2.63 -0.92 -2.59
N ALA A 37 -2.64 -0.79 -3.92
CA ALA A 37 -3.89 -0.73 -4.67
C ALA A 37 -4.73 -2.00 -4.46
N PHE A 38 -4.10 -3.18 -4.53
CA PHE A 38 -4.82 -4.45 -4.44
C PHE A 38 -5.29 -4.78 -3.03
N TYR A 39 -4.50 -4.53 -1.98
CA TYR A 39 -5.02 -4.72 -0.63
C TYR A 39 -6.08 -3.68 -0.28
N SER A 40 -5.95 -2.43 -0.75
CA SER A 40 -6.96 -1.40 -0.52
C SER A 40 -8.27 -1.81 -1.18
N LEU A 41 -8.22 -2.29 -2.43
CA LEU A 41 -9.36 -2.87 -3.13
C LEU A 41 -9.99 -4.03 -2.35
N ALA A 42 -9.17 -4.93 -1.80
CA ALA A 42 -9.67 -6.05 -0.99
C ALA A 42 -10.40 -5.57 0.27
N ILE A 43 -9.83 -4.58 0.98
CA ILE A 43 -10.43 -3.96 2.16
C ILE A 43 -11.75 -3.27 1.80
N LEU A 44 -11.79 -2.55 0.68
CA LEU A 44 -12.99 -1.86 0.19
C LEU A 44 -14.12 -2.84 -0.17
N LEU A 45 -13.80 -3.97 -0.80
CA LEU A 45 -14.78 -4.98 -1.21
C LEU A 45 -15.30 -5.81 -0.03
N VAL A 46 -14.44 -6.15 0.93
CA VAL A 46 -14.79 -6.99 2.08
C VAL A 46 -15.38 -6.17 3.23
N VAL A 47 -14.90 -4.94 3.42
CA VAL A 47 -15.15 -4.07 4.58
C VAL A 47 -14.87 -4.81 5.89
N PRO A 48 -13.61 -5.25 6.12
CA PRO A 48 -13.22 -6.00 7.31
C PRO A 48 -13.20 -5.09 8.55
N LYS A 49 -13.12 -5.70 9.74
CA LYS A 49 -12.84 -4.94 10.98
C LYS A 49 -11.42 -4.39 10.95
N VAL A 50 -11.13 -3.35 11.74
CA VAL A 50 -9.79 -2.74 11.83
C VAL A 50 -8.70 -3.77 12.17
N ASN A 51 -8.98 -4.71 13.08
CA ASN A 51 -8.03 -5.78 13.43
C ASN A 51 -7.75 -6.74 12.26
N GLU A 52 -8.76 -7.02 11.45
CA GLU A 52 -8.65 -7.86 10.27
C GLU A 52 -7.89 -7.11 9.15
N ALA A 53 -8.17 -5.82 8.96
CA ALA A 53 -7.43 -4.94 8.03
C ALA A 53 -5.95 -4.85 8.40
N LEU A 54 -5.63 -4.77 9.70
CA LEU A 54 -4.25 -4.80 10.18
C LEU A 54 -3.55 -6.11 9.77
N GLY A 55 -4.23 -7.26 9.92
CA GLY A 55 -3.71 -8.55 9.45
C GLY A 55 -3.45 -8.58 7.93
N ILE A 56 -4.35 -8.02 7.13
CA ILE A 56 -4.18 -7.87 5.68
C ILE A 56 -2.93 -7.02 5.39
N GLY A 57 -2.78 -5.90 6.09
CA GLY A 57 -1.62 -5.01 5.96
C GLY A 57 -0.30 -5.67 6.35
N VAL A 58 -0.27 -6.53 7.38
CA VAL A 58 0.93 -7.29 7.76
C VAL A 58 1.33 -8.27 6.66
N ILE A 59 0.37 -9.01 6.09
CA ILE A 59 0.63 -9.95 4.99
C ILE A 59 1.11 -9.17 3.74
N ALA A 60 0.46 -8.05 3.42
CA ALA A 60 0.88 -7.17 2.34
C ALA A 60 2.30 -6.62 2.57
N GLY A 61 2.63 -6.25 3.80
CA GLY A 61 3.95 -5.82 4.23
C GLY A 61 5.01 -6.90 4.09
N LEU A 62 4.67 -8.16 4.42
CA LEU A 62 5.55 -9.31 4.22
C LEU A 62 5.81 -9.58 2.73
N ILE A 63 4.76 -9.63 1.90
CA ILE A 63 4.87 -9.76 0.45
C ILE A 63 5.75 -8.63 -0.10
N SER A 64 5.50 -7.41 0.37
CA SER A 64 6.25 -6.23 0.00
C SER A 64 7.71 -6.32 0.42
N ALA A 65 8.02 -6.81 1.62
CA ALA A 65 9.39 -6.97 2.09
C ALA A 65 10.16 -8.04 1.31
N LEU A 66 9.49 -9.14 0.92
CA LEU A 66 10.10 -10.24 0.17
C LEU A 66 10.34 -9.88 -1.31
N ILE A 67 9.44 -9.08 -1.90
CA ILE A 67 9.48 -8.71 -3.32
C ILE A 67 9.88 -7.24 -3.42
N SER A 68 11.11 -6.86 -3.05
CA SER A 68 11.56 -5.46 -3.13
C SER A 68 13.04 -5.27 -3.45
N HIS A 69 13.33 -4.27 -4.27
CA HIS A 69 14.65 -3.66 -4.42
C HIS A 69 14.84 -2.42 -3.54
N SER A 70 13.95 -2.19 -2.56
CA SER A 70 14.08 -1.03 -1.66
C SER A 70 15.31 -1.13 -0.77
N ILE A 71 15.83 0.02 -0.35
CA ILE A 71 17.04 0.15 0.49
C ILE A 71 16.85 -0.53 1.86
N PHE A 72 15.61 -0.53 2.37
CA PHE A 72 15.26 -1.22 3.61
C PHE A 72 13.89 -1.89 3.48
N PRO A 73 13.83 -3.10 2.88
CA PRO A 73 12.58 -3.83 2.67
C PRO A 73 11.73 -4.08 3.95
N PRO A 74 12.32 -4.29 5.15
CA PRO A 74 11.55 -4.50 6.38
C PRO A 74 10.69 -3.32 6.80
N ALA A 75 10.95 -2.09 6.35
CA ALA A 75 10.07 -0.95 6.65
C ALA A 75 8.65 -1.14 6.11
N ASN A 76 8.47 -1.96 5.06
CA ASN A 76 7.16 -2.30 4.54
C ASN A 76 6.29 -3.08 5.55
N LEU A 77 6.91 -3.79 6.49
CA LEU A 77 6.18 -4.51 7.53
C LEU A 77 5.51 -3.56 8.54
N ILE A 78 5.96 -2.31 8.62
CA ILE A 78 5.36 -1.27 9.46
C ILE A 78 4.45 -0.36 8.62
N SER A 79 4.88 0.02 7.41
CA SER A 79 4.11 0.96 6.58
C SER A 79 2.80 0.38 6.08
N GLU A 80 2.77 -0.89 5.66
CA GLU A 80 1.56 -1.47 5.06
C GLU A 80 0.43 -1.72 6.06
N PRO A 81 0.68 -2.16 7.30
CA PRO A 81 -0.35 -2.16 8.34
C PRO A 81 -0.95 -0.77 8.58
N VAL A 82 -0.12 0.28 8.60
CA VAL A 82 -0.61 1.66 8.74
C VAL A 82 -1.47 2.06 7.55
N GLY A 83 -1.02 1.76 6.33
CA GLY A 83 -1.79 1.99 5.11
C GLY A 83 -3.13 1.27 5.10
N ALA A 84 -3.17 0.00 5.50
CA ALA A 84 -4.40 -0.80 5.57
C ALA A 84 -5.40 -0.26 6.59
N VAL A 85 -4.93 0.13 7.78
CA VAL A 85 -5.78 0.76 8.81
C VAL A 85 -6.31 2.11 8.33
N VAL A 86 -5.47 2.94 7.73
CA VAL A 86 -5.90 4.23 7.17
C VAL A 86 -6.92 4.01 6.04
N CYS A 87 -6.73 3.00 5.18
CA CYS A 87 -7.64 2.67 4.10
C CYS A 87 -9.07 2.41 4.62
N ILE A 88 -9.22 1.53 5.62
CA ILE A 88 -10.55 1.21 6.16
C ILE A 88 -11.18 2.40 6.88
N LEU A 89 -10.39 3.15 7.67
CA LEU A 89 -10.89 4.32 8.40
C LEU A 89 -11.37 5.42 7.44
N VAL A 90 -10.57 5.75 6.43
CA VAL A 90 -10.94 6.74 5.42
C VAL A 90 -12.19 6.27 4.69
N PHE A 91 -12.22 5.01 4.24
CA PHE A 91 -13.38 4.48 3.53
C PHE A 91 -14.66 4.58 4.35
N MET A 92 -14.62 4.23 5.64
CA MET A 92 -15.78 4.35 6.53
C MET A 92 -16.28 5.79 6.67
N ILE A 93 -15.39 6.78 6.60
CA ILE A 93 -15.76 8.21 6.67
C ILE A 93 -16.34 8.70 5.34
N VAL A 94 -15.75 8.30 4.21
CA VAL A 94 -16.11 8.88 2.89
C VAL A 94 -17.19 8.12 2.14
N LYS A 95 -17.42 6.83 2.43
CA LYS A 95 -18.36 5.97 1.68
C LYS A 95 -19.78 6.52 1.59
N ASP A 96 -20.25 7.21 2.63
CA ASP A 96 -21.62 7.72 2.69
C ASP A 96 -21.75 9.13 2.08
N ARG A 97 -20.63 9.83 1.90
CA ARG A 97 -20.57 11.21 1.40
C ARG A 97 -20.23 11.29 -0.09
N ILE A 98 -19.30 10.44 -0.56
CA ILE A 98 -18.73 10.51 -1.91
C ILE A 98 -18.70 9.11 -2.53
N LYS A 99 -19.88 8.54 -2.80
CA LYS A 99 -20.02 7.13 -3.25
C LYS A 99 -19.15 6.77 -4.46
N ILE A 100 -19.03 7.69 -5.42
CA ILE A 100 -18.27 7.45 -6.65
C ILE A 100 -16.77 7.51 -6.36
N GLY A 101 -16.27 8.56 -5.70
CA GLY A 101 -14.83 8.77 -5.47
C GLY A 101 -14.25 8.12 -4.20
N ALA A 102 -15.08 7.56 -3.33
CA ALA A 102 -14.65 6.97 -2.05
C ALA A 102 -13.55 5.89 -2.20
N PRO A 103 -13.61 4.96 -3.18
CA PRO A 103 -12.57 3.95 -3.36
C PRO A 103 -11.21 4.57 -3.69
N GLY A 104 -11.17 5.48 -4.66
CA GLY A 104 -9.94 6.16 -5.07
C GLY A 104 -9.35 7.02 -3.96
N ILE A 105 -10.18 7.81 -3.26
CA ILE A 105 -9.73 8.64 -2.14
C ILE A 105 -9.12 7.78 -1.02
N SER A 106 -9.78 6.68 -0.67
CA SER A 106 -9.32 5.77 0.38
C SER A 106 -7.97 5.16 0.04
N ALA A 107 -7.79 4.70 -1.21
CA ALA A 107 -6.53 4.14 -1.68
C ALA A 107 -5.39 5.18 -1.79
N THR A 108 -5.70 6.40 -2.24
CA THR A 108 -4.71 7.49 -2.31
C THR A 108 -4.22 7.85 -0.90
N VAL A 109 -5.14 8.07 0.04
CA VAL A 109 -4.78 8.43 1.43
C VAL A 109 -4.06 7.29 2.13
N ALA A 110 -4.48 6.05 1.92
CA ALA A 110 -3.77 4.86 2.41
C ALA A 110 -2.34 4.78 1.87
N THR A 111 -2.15 5.05 0.58
CA THR A 111 -0.82 5.03 -0.06
C THR A 111 0.07 6.14 0.48
N LEU A 112 -0.46 7.35 0.68
CA LEU A 112 0.30 8.44 1.31
C LEU A 112 0.69 8.07 2.75
N ALA A 113 -0.24 7.55 3.54
CA ALA A 113 0.03 7.14 4.92
C ALA A 113 1.10 6.04 4.98
N SER A 114 0.99 5.00 4.15
CA SER A 114 2.01 3.96 4.04
C SER A 114 3.36 4.54 3.59
N GLY A 115 3.39 5.32 2.51
CA GLY A 115 4.63 5.89 1.97
C GLY A 115 5.34 6.85 2.92
N PHE A 116 4.62 7.73 3.62
CA PHE A 116 5.22 8.60 4.63
C PHE A 116 5.69 7.82 5.86
N THR A 117 4.97 6.78 6.26
CA THR A 117 5.43 5.87 7.33
C THR A 117 6.72 5.17 6.92
N PHE A 118 6.81 4.69 5.69
CA PHE A 118 8.03 4.09 5.14
C PHE A 118 9.21 5.07 5.19
N VAL A 119 9.02 6.30 4.69
CA VAL A 119 10.06 7.35 4.74
C VAL A 119 10.47 7.63 6.18
N GLY A 120 9.52 7.77 7.10
CA GLY A 120 9.77 8.04 8.51
C GLY A 120 10.59 6.93 9.20
N VAL A 121 10.25 5.66 8.96
CA VAL A 121 10.99 4.51 9.50
C VAL A 121 12.43 4.49 9.00
N VAL A 122 12.64 4.72 7.71
CA VAL A 122 14.00 4.71 7.14
C VAL A 122 14.83 5.92 7.61
N VAL A 123 14.22 7.11 7.73
CA VAL A 123 14.86 8.30 8.30
C VAL A 123 15.25 8.07 9.76
N LEU A 124 14.36 7.48 10.57
CA LEU A 124 14.65 7.17 11.97
C LEU A 124 15.81 6.17 12.08
N LEU A 125 15.84 5.16 11.22
CA LEU A 125 16.93 4.18 11.18
C LEU A 125 18.27 4.83 10.78
N LEU A 126 18.27 5.72 9.79
CA LEU A 126 19.45 6.49 9.38
C LEU A 126 20.00 7.37 10.51
N LEU A 127 19.13 7.95 11.33
CA LEU A 127 19.52 8.79 12.48
C LEU A 127 20.00 7.95 13.67
N ALA A 128 19.34 6.83 13.96
CA ALA A 128 19.65 5.98 15.12
C ALA A 128 20.86 5.06 14.89
N ALA A 129 21.12 4.64 13.65
CA ALA A 129 22.19 3.73 13.30
C ALA A 129 22.83 4.12 11.95
N PRO A 130 23.56 5.24 11.88
CA PRO A 130 24.13 5.75 10.63
C PRO A 130 25.02 4.71 9.94
N GLY A 131 25.73 3.86 10.68
CA GLY A 131 26.60 2.81 10.12
C GLY A 131 25.90 1.69 9.35
N MET A 132 24.58 1.49 9.49
CA MET A 132 23.84 0.42 8.80
C MET A 132 23.45 0.76 7.35
N LEU A 133 23.31 2.05 7.04
CA LEU A 133 22.90 2.54 5.71
C LEU A 133 23.88 3.56 5.09
N ALA A 134 24.91 4.00 5.82
CA ALA A 134 25.81 5.10 5.45
C ALA A 134 26.62 4.93 4.15
N LYS A 135 26.62 3.77 3.49
CA LYS A 135 27.42 3.58 2.27
C LYS A 135 26.76 4.05 0.97
N ALA A 136 25.49 4.47 0.93
CA ALA A 136 24.84 4.72 -0.37
C ALA A 136 24.00 6.00 -0.52
N VAL A 137 23.44 6.63 0.52
CA VAL A 137 22.45 7.70 0.32
C VAL A 137 22.51 8.80 1.39
N THR A 138 22.53 10.07 0.97
CA THR A 138 22.36 11.22 1.86
C THR A 138 20.90 11.35 2.30
N LEU A 139 20.64 11.70 3.56
CA LEU A 139 19.28 11.81 4.11
C LEU A 139 18.39 12.75 3.25
N THR A 140 18.94 13.88 2.82
CA THR A 140 18.28 14.82 1.91
C THR A 140 18.02 14.20 0.53
N GLY A 141 18.97 13.47 -0.03
CA GLY A 141 18.81 12.79 -1.32
C GLY A 141 17.74 11.70 -1.29
N PHE A 142 17.67 10.94 -0.20
CA PHE A 142 16.63 9.92 0.01
C PHE A 142 15.22 10.53 0.00
N VAL A 143 15.02 11.56 0.82
CA VAL A 143 13.69 12.20 0.96
C VAL A 143 13.28 12.87 -0.35
N MET A 144 14.19 13.59 -1.00
CA MET A 144 13.91 14.25 -2.28
C MET A 144 13.59 13.27 -3.41
N ALA A 145 14.15 12.06 -3.37
CA ALA A 145 13.85 11.03 -4.36
C ALA A 145 12.55 10.27 -4.07
N ILE A 146 12.27 9.93 -2.80
CA ILE A 146 11.15 9.05 -2.45
C ILE A 146 9.84 9.80 -2.30
N VAL A 147 9.82 11.01 -1.75
CA VAL A 147 8.57 11.74 -1.54
C VAL A 147 7.78 11.97 -2.84
N PRO A 148 8.39 12.42 -3.95
CA PRO A 148 7.68 12.53 -5.23
C PRO A 148 7.10 11.20 -5.71
N ILE A 149 7.82 10.10 -5.45
CA ILE A 149 7.42 8.76 -5.86
C ILE A 149 6.27 8.24 -5.01
N VAL A 150 6.25 8.53 -3.71
CA VAL A 150 5.11 8.25 -2.84
C VAL A 150 3.87 8.97 -3.35
N VAL A 151 4.00 10.25 -3.71
CA VAL A 151 2.87 11.05 -4.23
C VAL A 151 2.38 10.49 -5.58
N LEU A 152 3.30 10.21 -6.51
CA LEU A 152 2.95 9.62 -7.81
C LEU A 152 2.29 8.25 -7.65
N THR A 153 2.86 7.40 -6.80
CA THR A 153 2.32 6.06 -6.51
C THR A 153 0.94 6.17 -5.87
N ALA A 154 0.72 7.13 -4.98
CA ALA A 154 -0.60 7.36 -4.37
C ALA A 154 -1.66 7.72 -5.42
N PHE A 155 -1.30 8.57 -6.38
CA PHE A 155 -2.21 8.92 -7.46
C PHE A 155 -2.52 7.72 -8.36
N VAL A 156 -1.50 6.95 -8.75
CA VAL A 156 -1.66 5.74 -9.57
C VAL A 156 -2.52 4.69 -8.86
N ASN A 157 -2.23 4.40 -7.58
CA ASN A 157 -3.00 3.46 -6.79
C ASN A 157 -4.45 3.91 -6.61
N GLY A 158 -4.66 5.21 -6.37
CA GLY A 158 -5.99 5.82 -6.33
C GLY A 158 -6.77 5.58 -7.61
N ILE A 159 -6.16 5.81 -8.77
CA ILE A 159 -6.79 5.57 -10.08
C ILE A 159 -7.11 4.08 -10.27
N ILE A 160 -6.14 3.19 -10.00
CA ILE A 160 -6.31 1.75 -10.17
C ILE A 160 -7.51 1.26 -9.34
N VAL A 161 -7.58 1.65 -8.07
CA VAL A 161 -8.68 1.25 -7.19
C VAL A 161 -10.00 1.86 -7.63
N GLN A 162 -9.99 3.13 -8.04
CA GLN A 162 -11.17 3.83 -8.53
C GLN A 162 -11.76 3.16 -9.79
N MET A 163 -10.92 2.64 -10.68
CA MET A 163 -11.34 1.93 -11.89
C MET A 163 -11.76 0.49 -11.61
N LEU A 164 -11.05 -0.21 -10.72
CA LEU A 164 -11.30 -1.63 -10.45
C LEU A 164 -12.48 -1.85 -9.51
N TYR A 165 -12.73 -0.95 -8.55
CA TYR A 165 -13.76 -1.14 -7.54
C TYR A 165 -15.17 -1.33 -8.12
N PRO A 166 -15.67 -0.48 -9.04
CA PRO A 166 -17.02 -0.68 -9.60
C PRO A 166 -17.16 -2.00 -10.35
N SER A 167 -16.13 -2.41 -11.09
CA SER A 167 -16.13 -3.66 -11.87
C SER A 167 -16.09 -4.88 -10.94
N ALA A 168 -15.21 -4.86 -9.94
CA ALA A 168 -15.08 -5.95 -8.98
C ALA A 168 -16.30 -6.09 -8.07
N SER A 169 -16.91 -4.97 -7.64
CA SER A 169 -18.13 -4.97 -6.82
C SER A 169 -19.29 -5.65 -7.55
N ARG A 170 -19.52 -5.30 -8.81
CA ARG A 170 -20.58 -5.90 -9.64
C ARG A 170 -20.42 -7.41 -9.82
N ILE A 171 -19.20 -7.89 -10.05
CA ILE A 171 -18.91 -9.32 -10.22
C ILE A 171 -19.17 -10.09 -8.92
N LEU A 172 -18.97 -9.45 -7.77
CA LEU A 172 -19.19 -10.03 -6.45
C LEU A 172 -20.64 -9.90 -5.96
N GLU A 173 -21.56 -9.47 -6.82
CA GLU A 173 -22.98 -9.18 -6.51
C GLU A 173 -23.14 -8.21 -5.32
N ARG A 174 -22.30 -7.16 -5.29
CA ARG A 174 -22.35 -6.06 -4.30
C ARG A 174 -22.39 -4.70 -4.99
#